data_AF-A0A2C6MA22-F1
#
_entry.id   AF-A0A2C6MA22-F1
#
_cell.length_a   1.000
_cell.length_b   1.000
_cell.length_c   1.000
_cell.angle_alpha   90.00
_cell.angle_beta   90.00
_cell.angle_gamma   90.00
#
_symmetry.space_group_name_H-M   'P 1'
#
loop_
_entity.id
_entity.type
_entity.pdbx_description
1 polymer ?
#
loop_
_entity_poly.entity_id
_entity_poly.type
_entity_poly.pdbx_seq_one_letter_code
_entity_poly.pdbx_strand_id
1 'polypeptide(L)'
;MPPEVARHQIEEFKRALEYGLKKPVEFFAYPHGSYNDTVADLAGYRAAVTTELGLAKADSNPFKLRRIRVTGHYNNEKFIEELYKY
;
A
#
# COMPACT_ATOMS: atom_id res chain seq x y z
N MET A 1 -13.17 -10.12 -9.45
CA MET A 1 -14.08 -8.96 -9.44
C MET A 1 -13.80 -8.13 -10.68
N PRO A 2 -14.83 -7.64 -11.40
CA PRO A 2 -14.62 -6.74 -12.53
C PRO A 2 -13.86 -5.46 -12.10
N PRO A 3 -12.91 -4.95 -12.91
CA PRO A 3 -12.10 -3.77 -12.55
C PRO A 3 -12.93 -2.52 -12.19
N GLU A 4 -14.08 -2.34 -12.85
CA GLU A 4 -15.00 -1.23 -12.61
C GLU A 4 -15.67 -1.27 -11.23
N VAL A 5 -16.02 -2.46 -10.73
CA VAL A 5 -16.59 -2.65 -9.39
C VAL A 5 -15.53 -2.38 -8.32
N ALA A 6 -14.30 -2.86 -8.54
CA ALA A 6 -13.18 -2.61 -7.65
C ALA A 6 -12.86 -1.11 -7.57
N ARG A 7 -12.87 -0.40 -8.71
CA ARG A 7 -12.67 1.05 -8.77
C ARG A 7 -13.72 1.80 -7.96
N HIS A 8 -15.00 1.48 -8.17
CA HIS A 8 -16.10 2.14 -7.45
C HIS A 8 -15.96 1.96 -5.93
N GLN A 9 -15.70 0.73 -5.49
CA GLN A 9 -15.52 0.43 -4.06
C GLN A 9 -14.37 1.23 -3.47
N ILE A 10 -13.23 1.27 -4.15
CA ILE A 10 -12.04 1.99 -3.69
C ILE A 10 -12.30 3.51 -3.62
N GLU A 11 -12.96 4.08 -4.62
CA GLU A 11 -13.34 5.50 -4.62
C GLU A 11 -14.33 5.86 -3.50
N GLU A 12 -15.29 4.98 -3.20
CA GLU A 12 -16.20 5.17 -2.07
C GLU A 12 -15.49 5.08 -0.71
N PHE A 13 -14.61 4.09 -0.52
CA PHE A 13 -13.82 3.98 0.70
C PHE A 13 -12.91 5.19 0.91
N LYS A 14 -12.28 5.69 -0.16
CA LYS A 14 -11.49 6.92 -0.10
C LYS A 14 -12.34 8.10 0.38
N ARG A 15 -13.50 8.33 -0.25
CA ARG A 15 -14.42 9.43 0.13
C ARG A 15 -14.89 9.31 1.58
N ALA A 16 -15.23 8.11 2.03
CA ALA A 16 -15.65 7.88 3.41
C ALA A 16 -14.54 8.17 4.42
N LEU A 17 -13.31 7.71 4.14
CA LEU A 17 -12.14 7.99 4.99
C LEU A 17 -11.80 9.47 5.01
N GLU A 18 -11.77 10.15 3.87
CA GLU A 18 -11.49 11.59 3.77
C GLU A 18 -12.55 12.42 4.51
N TYR A 19 -13.82 12.03 4.40
CA TYR A 19 -14.91 12.66 5.14
C TYR A 19 -14.75 12.53 6.66
N GLY A 20 -14.35 11.36 7.15
CA GLY A 20 -14.14 11.10 8.58
C GLY A 20 -12.86 11.70 9.14
N LEU A 21 -11.75 11.61 8.41
CA LEU A 21 -10.42 12.07 8.84
C LEU A 21 -10.19 13.56 8.61
N LYS A 22 -11.02 14.21 7.77
CA LYS A 22 -10.87 15.61 7.33
C LYS A 22 -9.49 15.89 6.72
N LYS A 23 -8.91 14.88 6.09
CA LYS A 23 -7.59 14.90 5.44
C LYS A 23 -7.64 14.08 4.16
N PRO A 24 -6.86 14.45 3.14
CA PRO A 24 -6.75 13.64 1.92
C PRO A 24 -6.16 12.26 2.24
N VAL A 25 -6.66 11.22 1.58
CA VAL A 25 -6.10 9.87 1.66
C VAL A 25 -5.31 9.62 0.37
N GLU A 26 -4.01 9.89 0.45
CA GLU A 26 -3.13 9.90 -0.72
C GLU A 26 -2.49 8.54 -1.03
N PHE A 27 -2.51 7.60 -0.08
CA PHE A 27 -1.81 6.31 -0.19
C PHE A 27 -2.76 5.13 -0.05
N PHE A 28 -2.50 4.08 -0.83
CA PHE A 28 -3.28 2.85 -0.83
C PHE A 28 -2.46 1.64 -0.35
N ALA A 29 -3.11 0.66 0.26
CA ALA A 29 -2.48 -0.61 0.62
C ALA A 29 -3.32 -1.76 0.06
N TYR A 30 -2.74 -2.55 -0.84
CA TYR A 30 -3.48 -3.66 -1.48
C TYR A 30 -3.84 -4.73 -0.44
N PRO A 31 -5.14 -5.07 -0.29
CA PRO A 31 -5.54 -6.19 0.56
C PRO A 31 -4.83 -7.48 0.13
N HIS A 32 -4.19 -8.15 1.08
CA HIS A 32 -3.40 -9.38 0.84
C HIS A 32 -2.29 -9.27 -0.23
N GLY A 33 -1.91 -8.05 -0.64
CA GLY A 33 -0.92 -7.85 -1.70
C GLY A 33 -1.37 -8.29 -3.09
N SER A 34 -2.65 -8.63 -3.28
CA SER A 34 -3.20 -8.87 -4.62
C SER A 34 -3.21 -7.56 -5.38
N TYR A 35 -2.40 -7.50 -6.43
CA TYR A 35 -2.26 -6.33 -7.28
C TYR A 35 -3.28 -6.37 -8.40
N ASN A 36 -4.13 -5.35 -8.45
CA ASN A 36 -4.64 -4.88 -9.73
C ASN A 36 -4.17 -3.44 -9.83
N ASP A 37 -2.94 -3.27 -10.30
CA ASP A 37 -2.19 -2.00 -10.31
C ASP A 37 -3.01 -0.86 -10.92
N THR A 38 -3.83 -1.22 -11.91
CA THR A 38 -4.71 -0.29 -12.62
C THR A 38 -5.73 0.38 -11.69
N VAL A 39 -6.20 -0.30 -10.64
CA VAL A 39 -7.34 0.20 -9.86
C VAL A 39 -6.92 1.30 -8.86
N ALA A 40 -5.75 1.18 -8.24
CA ALA A 40 -5.27 2.20 -7.30
C ALA A 40 -4.87 3.51 -8.01
N ASP A 41 -4.24 3.38 -9.18
CA ASP A 41 -3.92 4.52 -10.05
C ASP A 41 -5.19 5.24 -10.52
N LEU A 42 -6.17 4.48 -11.02
CA LEU A 42 -7.45 5.03 -11.49
C LEU A 42 -8.30 5.70 -10.39
N ALA A 43 -8.10 5.35 -9.11
CA ALA A 43 -8.79 5.98 -7.98
C ALA A 43 -8.11 7.29 -7.48
N GLY A 44 -7.02 7.71 -8.14
CA GLY A 44 -6.33 8.97 -7.86
C GLY A 44 -5.52 8.95 -6.56
N TYR A 45 -4.96 7.80 -6.18
CA TYR A 45 -3.92 7.74 -5.16
C TYR A 45 -2.57 8.18 -5.73
N ARG A 46 -1.67 8.66 -4.88
CA ARG A 46 -0.32 9.07 -5.27
C ARG A 46 0.68 7.92 -5.28
N ALA A 47 0.44 6.91 -4.43
CA ALA A 47 1.27 5.72 -4.32
C ALA A 47 0.51 4.58 -3.62
N ALA A 48 0.99 3.35 -3.80
CA ALA A 48 0.44 2.16 -3.17
C ALA A 48 1.53 1.19 -2.71
N VAL A 49 1.28 0.55 -1.56
CA VAL A 49 2.17 -0.45 -0.96
C VAL A 49 1.67 -1.88 -1.17
N THR A 50 2.58 -2.80 -1.48
CA THR A 50 2.29 -4.23 -1.68
C THR A 50 2.72 -5.05 -0.47
N THR A 51 2.61 -6.38 -0.53
CA THR A 51 3.22 -7.29 0.46
C THR A 51 4.55 -7.86 -0.02
N GLU A 52 5.09 -7.37 -1.14
CA GLU A 52 6.42 -7.75 -1.60
C GLU A 52 7.46 -7.25 -0.60
N LEU A 53 8.38 -8.14 -0.21
CA LEU A 53 9.41 -7.82 0.77
C LEU A 53 10.51 -6.97 0.15
N GLY A 54 10.90 -5.90 0.84
CA GLY A 54 12.03 -5.06 0.46
C GLY A 54 11.90 -3.61 0.90
N LEU A 55 12.99 -2.86 0.75
CA LEU A 55 12.98 -1.41 0.89
C LEU A 55 12.34 -0.76 -0.34
N ALA A 56 11.44 0.18 -0.09
CA ALA A 56 10.99 1.11 -1.11
C ALA A 56 12.14 2.06 -1.46
N LYS A 57 12.40 2.23 -2.76
CA LYS A 57 13.44 3.14 -3.28
C LYS A 57 12.78 4.28 -4.04
N ALA A 58 13.47 5.40 -4.18
CA ALA A 58 12.95 6.58 -4.88
C ALA A 58 12.67 6.34 -6.38
N ASP A 59 13.37 5.37 -6.99
CA ASP A 59 13.19 4.92 -8.37
C ASP A 59 12.16 3.77 -8.52
N SER A 60 11.57 3.31 -7.40
CA SER A 60 10.56 2.26 -7.43
C SER A 60 9.26 2.78 -8.04
N ASN A 61 8.50 1.88 -8.68
CA ASN A 61 7.15 2.22 -9.14
C ASN A 61 6.29 2.67 -7.93
N PRO A 62 5.74 3.91 -7.94
CA PRO A 62 4.96 4.45 -6.82
C PRO A 62 3.77 3.59 -6.42
N PHE A 63 3.21 2.78 -7.33
CA PHE A 63 2.07 1.90 -7.06
C PHE A 63 2.46 0.47 -6.70
N LYS A 64 3.77 0.19 -6.57
CA LYS A 64 4.31 -1.13 -6.20
C LYS A 64 5.37 -1.03 -5.10
N LEU A 65 5.18 -0.12 -4.15
CA LEU A 65 6.16 0.07 -3.08
C LEU A 65 6.24 -1.18 -2.19
N ARG A 66 7.45 -1.70 -2.04
CA ARG A 66 7.76 -2.86 -1.19
C ARG A 66 7.70 -2.48 0.28
N ARG A 67 7.49 -3.49 1.14
CA ARG A 67 7.45 -3.31 2.60
C ARG A 67 8.33 -4.32 3.32
N ILE A 68 8.86 -3.92 4.46
CA ILE A 68 9.44 -4.85 5.42
C ILE A 68 8.32 -5.40 6.31
N ARG A 69 8.19 -6.72 6.37
CA ARG A 69 7.23 -7.38 7.24
C ARG A 69 7.78 -7.43 8.66
N VAL A 70 7.03 -6.88 9.61
CA VAL A 70 7.31 -7.02 11.05
C VAL A 70 6.30 -8.01 11.64
N THR A 71 6.76 -8.93 12.48
CA THR A 71 5.91 -9.93 13.15
C THR A 71 6.12 -9.88 14.65
N GLY A 72 5.18 -10.46 15.43
CA GLY A 72 5.27 -10.47 16.90
C GLY A 72 6.47 -11.26 17.46
N HIS A 73 7.21 -11.98 16.62
CA HIS A 73 8.44 -12.68 17.00
C HIS A 73 9.70 -11.82 16.85
N TYR A 74 9.59 -10.58 16.36
CA TYR A 74 10.75 -9.72 16.14
C TYR A 74 11.09 -8.98 17.43
N ASN A 75 12.34 -9.13 17.87
CA ASN A 75 12.96 -8.19 18.80
C ASN A 75 13.61 -7.03 18.00
N ASN A 76 14.17 -6.05 18.70
CA ASN A 76 14.81 -4.90 18.06
C ASN A 76 15.99 -5.32 17.17
N GLU A 77 16.80 -6.28 17.60
CA GLU A 77 17.93 -6.81 16.82
C GLU A 77 17.46 -7.39 15.49
N LYS A 78 16.43 -8.25 15.52
CA LYS A 78 15.83 -8.85 14.33
C LYS A 78 15.23 -7.81 13.41
N PHE A 79 14.60 -6.77 13.95
CA PHE A 79 14.08 -5.67 13.15
C PHE A 79 15.20 -4.90 12.44
N ILE A 80 16.30 -4.61 13.14
CA ILE A 80 17.48 -3.96 12.56
C ILE A 80 18.12 -4.83 11.48
N GLU A 81 18.24 -6.14 11.69
CA GLU A 81 18.73 -7.07 10.66
C GLU A 81 17.91 -7.00 9.37
N GLU A 82 16.57 -7.03 9.47
CA GLU A 82 15.72 -6.94 8.26
C GLU A 82 15.83 -5.57 7.58
N LEU A 83 16.15 -4.49 8.31
CA LEU A 83 16.43 -3.18 7.70
C LEU A 83 17.73 -3.15 6.89
N TYR A 84 18.76 -3.89 7.31
CA TYR A 84 20.04 -3.95 6.59
C TYR A 84 20.08 -5.04 5.51
N LYS A 85 19.19 -6.03 5.59
CA LYS A 85 19.10 -7.13 4.63
C LYS A 85 18.54 -6.70 3.28
N TYR A 86 17.63 -5.71 3.27
CA TYR A 86 16.99 -5.18 2.07
C TYR A 86 17.59 -3.84 1.66
#